data_AF-A0A927BQV2-F1
#
_entry.id   AF-A0A927BQV2-F1
#
_cell.length_a   1.000
_cell.length_b   1.000
_cell.length_c   1.000
_cell.angle_alpha   90.00
_cell.angle_beta   90.00
_cell.angle_gamma   90.00
#
_symmetry.space_group_name_H-M   'P 1'
#
loop_
_entity.id
_entity.type
_entity.pdbx_description
1 polymer ?
#
loop_
_entity_poly.entity_id
_entity_poly.type
_entity_poly.pdbx_seq_one_letter_code
_entity_poly.pdbx_strand_id
1 'polypeptide(L)'
;MLFIDNRGITDAALNLALEEYALYNLPLDEPCLLFYINAPSIIVGRNQNTIEEVNSDYVASRGIQVVRRLSGGGAVYHDLGNLNYSILTKDDGQSFHNFARFTKPVTDALNKMGVPAALTGRNDIQVEERKISGNAQFFSKGRIFTHGTLLFDSELTEVANALKVKPIKIASKSTKSVRGRVANISEFLPERMRIEEFRRMLLRELFGCAPEEVPVYPMTEHEWEEVRRIADARYRSWDWNYGRSPESNIEHTLKFPSGIIDMRLLVKDGRIEQVRLFGDYFGAHDVAELETLLVGVRYDEAALDAVLAQVELARYFGAIERSDLLDLLLPTRGAEA
;
A
#
# COMPACT_ATOMS: atom_id res chain seq x y z
N MET A 1 3.55 -24.00 2.71
CA MET A 1 2.95 -22.80 2.11
C MET A 1 2.02 -23.26 1.01
N LEU A 2 0.86 -22.62 0.83
CA LEU A 2 -0.07 -22.92 -0.28
C LEU A 2 -0.08 -21.78 -1.29
N PHE A 3 -0.33 -22.09 -2.57
CA PHE A 3 -0.54 -21.10 -3.61
C PHE A 3 -2.04 -20.86 -3.85
N ILE A 4 -2.45 -19.60 -3.96
CA ILE A 4 -3.81 -19.22 -4.34
C ILE A 4 -3.79 -18.83 -5.82
N ASP A 5 -4.45 -19.63 -6.66
CA ASP A 5 -4.54 -19.35 -8.09
C ASP A 5 -5.64 -18.32 -8.38
N ASN A 6 -5.25 -17.17 -8.93
CA ASN A 6 -6.17 -16.10 -9.32
C ASN A 6 -6.88 -16.37 -10.67
N ARG A 7 -6.68 -17.54 -11.30
CA ARG A 7 -7.30 -17.95 -12.56
C ARG A 7 -6.98 -17.03 -13.75
N GLY A 8 -5.85 -16.33 -13.70
CA GLY A 8 -5.45 -15.39 -14.76
C GLY A 8 -6.29 -14.12 -14.84
N ILE A 9 -7.08 -13.83 -13.80
CA ILE A 9 -7.92 -12.63 -13.73
C ILE A 9 -7.04 -11.38 -13.63
N THR A 10 -7.38 -10.35 -14.42
CA THR A 10 -6.66 -9.08 -14.47
C THR A 10 -7.47 -7.89 -13.95
N ASP A 11 -8.70 -8.10 -13.47
CA ASP A 11 -9.51 -7.08 -12.81
C ASP A 11 -8.93 -6.75 -11.42
N ALA A 12 -8.48 -5.50 -11.22
CA ALA A 12 -7.84 -5.10 -9.98
C ALA A 12 -8.81 -5.15 -8.78
N ALA A 13 -10.09 -4.85 -8.99
CA ALA A 13 -11.07 -4.92 -7.90
C ALA A 13 -11.27 -6.37 -7.43
N LEU A 14 -11.29 -7.32 -8.37
CA LEU A 14 -11.48 -8.73 -8.04
C LEU A 14 -10.21 -9.35 -7.43
N ASN A 15 -9.02 -8.97 -7.92
CA ASN A 15 -7.75 -9.43 -7.36
C ASN A 15 -7.52 -8.92 -5.92
N LEU A 16 -7.86 -7.66 -5.63
CA LEU A 16 -7.78 -7.14 -4.25
C LEU A 16 -8.87 -7.75 -3.35
N ALA A 17 -10.06 -8.04 -3.88
CA ALA A 17 -11.08 -8.79 -3.15
C ALA A 17 -10.64 -10.21 -2.81
N LEU A 18 -9.91 -10.87 -3.71
CA LEU A 18 -9.34 -12.20 -3.46
C LEU A 18 -8.29 -12.15 -2.34
N GLU A 19 -7.43 -11.14 -2.32
CA GLU A 19 -6.47 -10.92 -1.23
C GLU A 19 -7.17 -10.67 0.12
N GLU A 20 -8.22 -9.83 0.17
CA GLU A 20 -9.03 -9.62 1.37
C GLU A 20 -9.73 -10.91 1.82
N TYR A 21 -10.36 -11.62 0.89
CA TYR A 21 -11.03 -12.88 1.17
C TYR A 21 -10.05 -13.90 1.76
N ALA A 22 -8.88 -14.04 1.13
CA ALA A 22 -7.82 -14.93 1.57
C ALA A 22 -7.36 -14.61 2.99
N LEU A 23 -7.16 -13.31 3.28
CA LEU A 23 -6.74 -12.85 4.60
C LEU A 23 -7.75 -13.24 5.68
N TYR A 24 -9.06 -13.07 5.43
CA TYR A 24 -10.07 -13.21 6.49
C TYR A 24 -10.72 -14.58 6.60
N ASN A 25 -10.79 -15.34 5.51
CA ASN A 25 -11.62 -16.55 5.45
C ASN A 25 -10.79 -17.84 5.38
N LEU A 26 -9.56 -17.77 4.86
CA LEU A 26 -8.73 -18.97 4.80
C LEU A 26 -8.17 -19.33 6.17
N PRO A 27 -7.87 -20.62 6.44
CA PRO A 27 -7.36 -21.07 7.72
C PRO A 27 -6.01 -20.42 8.09
N LEU A 28 -5.14 -20.20 7.09
CA LEU A 28 -3.77 -19.67 7.24
C LEU A 28 -2.95 -20.40 8.32
N ASP A 29 -3.17 -21.72 8.49
CA ASP A 29 -2.34 -22.56 9.38
C ASP A 29 -0.90 -22.68 8.86
N GLU A 30 -0.76 -22.58 7.54
CA GLU A 30 0.49 -22.31 6.84
C GLU A 30 0.36 -21.02 6.03
N PRO A 31 1.47 -20.34 5.70
CA PRO A 31 1.42 -19.16 4.84
C PRO A 31 0.80 -19.49 3.47
N CYS A 32 0.11 -18.51 2.89
CA CYS A 32 -0.36 -18.56 1.51
C CYS A 32 0.39 -17.54 0.65
N LEU A 33 0.67 -17.90 -0.60
CA LEU A 33 1.16 -16.99 -1.63
C LEU A 33 0.07 -16.79 -2.67
N LEU A 34 -0.23 -15.53 -2.97
CA LEU A 34 -1.09 -15.12 -4.08
C LEU A 34 -0.27 -14.30 -5.07
N PHE A 35 -0.38 -14.62 -6.35
CA PHE A 35 0.11 -13.76 -7.44
C PHE A 35 -1.05 -13.18 -8.22
N TYR A 36 -0.92 -11.92 -8.65
CA TYR A 36 -1.86 -11.29 -9.57
C TYR A 36 -1.17 -10.27 -10.47
N ILE A 37 -1.67 -10.16 -11.70
CA ILE A 37 -1.29 -9.12 -12.66
C ILE A 37 -2.59 -8.35 -12.94
N ASN A 38 -2.57 -7.03 -12.78
CA ASN A 38 -3.75 -6.22 -13.05
C ASN A 38 -3.65 -5.59 -14.45
N ALA A 39 -4.77 -5.44 -15.13
CA ALA A 39 -4.91 -4.51 -16.25
C ALA A 39 -4.57 -3.07 -15.79
N PRO A 40 -4.35 -2.10 -16.70
CA PRO A 40 -4.03 -0.72 -16.35
C PRO A 40 -4.89 -0.17 -15.20
N SER A 41 -4.26 0.06 -14.05
CA SER A 41 -4.94 0.41 -12.80
C SER A 41 -4.06 1.30 -11.92
N ILE A 42 -4.67 2.20 -11.16
CA ILE A 42 -4.05 2.87 -10.02
C ILE A 42 -4.55 2.23 -8.74
N ILE A 43 -3.61 1.71 -7.94
CA ILE A 43 -3.90 1.18 -6.61
C ILE A 43 -3.54 2.23 -5.57
N VAL A 44 -4.56 2.81 -4.93
CA VAL A 44 -4.42 3.89 -3.96
C VAL A 44 -4.30 3.31 -2.55
N GLY A 45 -3.42 3.87 -1.72
CA GLY A 45 -3.25 3.44 -0.33
C GLY A 45 -4.48 3.74 0.52
N ARG A 46 -4.67 2.97 1.60
CA ARG A 46 -5.85 3.03 2.48
C ARG A 46 -6.23 4.44 2.94
N ASN A 47 -5.23 5.25 3.31
CA ASN A 47 -5.43 6.57 3.92
C ASN A 47 -5.16 7.74 2.96
N GLN A 48 -4.95 7.50 1.67
CA GLN A 48 -4.69 8.61 0.74
C GLN A 48 -5.97 9.31 0.27
N ASN A 49 -5.88 10.61 -0.01
CA ASN A 49 -6.95 11.35 -0.66
C ASN A 49 -6.92 11.12 -2.19
N THR A 50 -7.74 10.18 -2.69
CA THR A 50 -7.70 9.72 -4.09
C THR A 50 -7.85 10.86 -5.11
N ILE A 51 -8.73 11.83 -4.86
CA ILE A 51 -8.99 12.96 -5.78
C ILE A 51 -7.72 13.82 -5.95
N GLU A 52 -6.94 13.96 -4.88
CA GLU A 52 -5.69 14.72 -4.88
C GLU A 52 -4.50 13.93 -5.42
N GLU A 53 -4.53 12.60 -5.36
CA GLU A 53 -3.44 11.74 -5.85
C GLU A 53 -3.59 11.39 -7.34
N VAL A 54 -4.80 11.36 -7.87
CA VAL A 54 -5.08 10.82 -9.22
C VAL A 54 -5.41 11.92 -10.22
N ASN A 55 -4.81 11.83 -11.41
CA ASN A 55 -5.21 12.61 -12.58
C ASN A 55 -6.50 12.04 -13.18
N SER A 56 -7.64 12.50 -12.67
CA SER A 56 -8.96 11.93 -12.97
C SER A 56 -9.32 11.98 -14.46
N ASP A 57 -9.00 13.08 -15.15
CA ASP A 57 -9.29 13.23 -16.58
C ASP A 57 -8.49 12.23 -17.42
N TYR A 58 -7.20 12.05 -17.10
CA TYR A 58 -6.33 11.12 -17.79
C TYR A 58 -6.80 9.66 -17.57
N VAL A 59 -7.06 9.30 -16.32
CA VAL A 59 -7.54 7.97 -15.94
C VAL A 59 -8.84 7.63 -16.65
N ALA A 60 -9.82 8.55 -16.66
CA ALA A 60 -11.08 8.36 -17.36
C ALA A 60 -10.89 8.18 -18.87
N SER A 61 -10.03 9.01 -19.49
CA SER A 61 -9.77 8.94 -20.95
C SER A 61 -9.09 7.64 -21.40
N ARG A 62 -8.36 6.97 -20.50
CA ARG A 62 -7.60 5.73 -20.76
C ARG A 62 -8.30 4.48 -20.25
N GLY A 63 -9.45 4.61 -19.58
CA GLY A 63 -10.15 3.47 -18.97
C GLY A 63 -9.34 2.79 -17.85
N ILE A 64 -8.49 3.54 -17.15
CA ILE A 64 -7.65 3.03 -16.06
C ILE A 64 -8.53 2.83 -14.82
N GLN A 65 -8.44 1.68 -14.16
CA GLN A 65 -9.19 1.44 -12.92
C GLN A 65 -8.57 2.21 -11.75
N VAL A 66 -9.37 2.72 -10.81
CA VAL A 66 -8.87 3.31 -9.56
C VAL A 66 -9.43 2.52 -8.40
N VAL A 67 -8.56 1.79 -7.70
CA VAL A 67 -8.97 0.87 -6.63
C VAL A 67 -8.17 1.15 -5.37
N ARG A 68 -8.84 1.32 -4.24
CA ARG A 68 -8.18 1.50 -2.93
C ARG A 68 -7.90 0.14 -2.30
N ARG A 69 -6.66 -0.09 -1.84
CA ARG A 69 -6.27 -1.30 -1.10
C ARG A 69 -6.45 -1.14 0.41
N LEU A 70 -6.41 -2.26 1.14
CA LEU A 70 -6.50 -2.27 2.61
C LEU A 70 -5.23 -1.74 3.29
N SER A 71 -4.05 -1.97 2.70
CA SER A 71 -2.77 -1.54 3.25
C SER A 71 -2.54 -0.02 3.08
N GLY A 72 -1.75 0.55 3.99
CA GLY A 72 -1.26 1.93 3.90
C GLY A 72 -0.24 2.12 2.78
N GLY A 73 0.50 3.23 2.80
CA GLY A 73 1.49 3.57 1.78
C GLY A 73 0.93 4.42 0.63
N GLY A 74 1.78 4.71 -0.36
CA GLY A 74 1.45 5.58 -1.50
C GLY A 74 0.68 4.90 -2.64
N ALA A 75 0.30 5.70 -3.63
CA ALA A 75 -0.38 5.22 -4.84
C ALA A 75 0.64 4.60 -5.80
N VAL A 76 0.23 3.52 -6.47
CA VAL A 76 1.05 2.81 -7.46
C VAL A 76 0.23 2.57 -8.72
N TYR A 77 0.91 2.54 -9.87
CA TYR A 77 0.30 2.17 -11.13
C TYR A 77 0.66 0.73 -11.47
N HIS A 78 -0.32 -0.04 -11.93
CA HIS A 78 -0.20 -1.41 -12.39
C HIS A 78 -0.55 -1.47 -13.86
N ASP A 79 0.09 -2.38 -14.57
CA ASP A 79 -0.25 -2.83 -15.92
C ASP A 79 0.10 -4.31 -16.06
N LEU A 80 -0.02 -4.84 -17.29
CA LEU A 80 0.28 -6.24 -17.57
C LEU A 80 1.76 -6.61 -17.45
N GLY A 81 2.64 -5.62 -17.34
CA GLY A 81 4.07 -5.76 -17.07
C GLY A 81 4.42 -5.75 -15.57
N ASN A 82 3.44 -5.58 -14.68
CA ASN A 82 3.64 -5.58 -13.23
C ASN A 82 3.09 -6.87 -12.58
N LEU A 83 3.98 -7.73 -12.11
CA LEU A 83 3.60 -8.89 -11.30
C LEU A 83 3.46 -8.46 -9.84
N ASN A 84 2.32 -8.75 -9.21
CA ASN A 84 2.12 -8.50 -7.80
C ASN A 84 2.16 -9.82 -7.04
N TYR A 85 2.66 -9.76 -5.82
CA TYR A 85 2.67 -10.89 -4.89
C TYR A 85 2.11 -10.49 -3.55
N SER A 86 1.51 -11.46 -2.86
CA SER A 86 1.00 -11.30 -1.51
C SER A 86 1.27 -12.56 -0.70
N ILE A 87 2.01 -12.41 0.40
CA ILE A 87 2.27 -13.47 1.37
C ILE A 87 1.35 -13.24 2.56
N LEU A 88 0.38 -14.13 2.75
CA LEU A 88 -0.61 -14.08 3.81
C LEU A 88 -0.25 -15.08 4.90
N THR A 89 -0.28 -14.66 6.17
CA THR A 89 0.01 -15.53 7.31
C THR A 89 -0.74 -15.06 8.56
N LYS A 90 -0.85 -15.93 9.56
CA LYS A 90 -1.12 -15.49 10.93
C LYS A 90 0.08 -14.68 11.42
N ASP A 91 -0.19 -13.62 12.17
CA ASP A 91 0.86 -12.86 12.84
C ASP A 91 1.37 -13.64 14.03
N ASP A 92 2.70 -13.74 14.13
CA ASP A 92 3.41 -14.34 15.25
C ASP A 92 3.92 -13.28 16.24
N GLY A 93 3.44 -12.04 16.11
CA GLY A 93 3.85 -10.88 16.91
C GLY A 93 5.19 -10.28 16.50
N GLN A 94 5.85 -10.81 15.47
CA GLN A 94 7.16 -10.36 14.97
C GLN A 94 7.12 -10.00 13.48
N SER A 95 5.94 -10.02 12.86
CA SER A 95 5.78 -9.88 11.41
C SER A 95 5.46 -8.45 10.96
N PHE A 96 4.75 -7.66 11.77
CA PHE A 96 4.40 -6.29 11.43
C PHE A 96 5.63 -5.37 11.40
N HIS A 97 5.75 -4.54 10.36
CA HIS A 97 6.93 -3.71 10.03
C HIS A 97 8.24 -4.46 9.75
N ASN A 98 8.24 -5.79 9.78
CA ASN A 98 9.39 -6.60 9.39
C ASN A 98 9.36 -6.94 7.90
N PHE A 99 9.50 -5.92 7.05
CA PHE A 99 9.52 -6.11 5.60
C PHE A 99 10.62 -7.07 5.16
N ALA A 100 11.79 -7.03 5.81
CA ALA A 100 12.93 -7.89 5.51
C ALA A 100 12.58 -9.38 5.54
N ARG A 101 11.76 -9.83 6.49
CA ARG A 101 11.32 -11.22 6.56
C ARG A 101 10.54 -11.66 5.32
N PHE A 102 9.68 -10.81 4.80
CA PHE A 102 8.77 -11.15 3.70
C PHE A 102 9.33 -10.82 2.32
N THR A 103 10.24 -9.86 2.22
CA THR A 103 10.93 -9.54 0.96
C THR A 103 12.13 -10.43 0.71
N LYS A 104 12.76 -10.99 1.76
CA LYS A 104 13.95 -11.85 1.61
C LYS A 104 13.76 -13.04 0.66
N PRO A 105 12.67 -13.84 0.74
CA PRO A 105 12.45 -14.92 -0.22
C PRO A 105 12.38 -14.42 -1.67
N VAL A 106 11.79 -13.23 -1.87
CA VAL A 106 11.65 -12.60 -3.20
C VAL A 106 13.02 -12.10 -3.68
N THR A 107 13.79 -11.42 -2.85
CA THR A 107 15.15 -10.98 -3.22
C THR A 107 16.05 -12.16 -3.50
N ASP A 108 16.01 -13.22 -2.69
CA ASP A 108 16.82 -14.43 -2.90
C ASP A 108 16.46 -15.10 -4.24
N ALA A 109 15.17 -15.19 -4.57
CA ALA A 109 14.70 -15.71 -5.85
C ALA A 109 15.20 -14.85 -7.03
N LEU A 110 15.09 -13.52 -6.94
CA LEU A 110 15.60 -12.59 -7.97
C LEU A 110 17.11 -12.73 -8.18
N ASN A 111 17.88 -12.82 -7.09
CA ASN A 111 19.34 -13.01 -7.17
C ASN A 111 19.72 -14.31 -7.87
N LYS A 112 18.99 -15.41 -7.61
CA LYS A 112 19.20 -16.68 -8.34
C LYS A 112 18.87 -16.58 -9.83
N MET A 113 18.00 -15.65 -10.23
CA MET A 113 17.70 -15.36 -11.64
C MET A 113 18.71 -14.39 -12.28
N GLY A 114 19.75 -13.97 -11.55
CA GLY A 114 20.77 -13.04 -12.03
C GLY A 114 20.44 -11.56 -11.83
N VAL A 115 19.37 -11.24 -11.08
CA VAL A 115 18.98 -9.85 -10.77
C VAL A 115 19.47 -9.50 -9.37
N PRO A 116 20.48 -8.61 -9.22
CA PRO A 116 21.09 -8.31 -7.92
C PRO A 116 20.22 -7.38 -7.07
N ALA A 117 19.09 -7.92 -6.62
CA ALA A 117 18.05 -7.21 -5.89
C ALA A 117 18.32 -7.20 -4.38
N ALA A 118 18.16 -6.05 -3.74
CA ALA A 118 18.28 -5.89 -2.30
C ALA A 118 17.14 -5.04 -1.71
N LEU A 119 16.75 -5.35 -0.48
CA LEU A 119 15.87 -4.46 0.28
C LEU A 119 16.65 -3.20 0.67
N THR A 120 16.04 -2.05 0.43
CA THR A 120 16.60 -0.73 0.74
C THR A 120 15.53 0.14 1.41
N GLY A 121 15.96 1.05 2.28
CA GLY A 121 15.04 1.88 3.05
C GLY A 121 14.09 1.04 3.91
N ARG A 122 12.79 1.40 3.91
CA ARG A 122 11.77 0.74 4.72
C ARG A 122 11.15 -0.48 4.04
N ASN A 123 10.83 -0.36 2.75
CA ASN A 123 9.92 -1.27 2.06
C ASN A 123 10.18 -1.39 0.55
N ASP A 124 11.33 -0.93 0.04
CA ASP A 124 11.62 -0.92 -1.40
C ASP A 124 12.66 -1.97 -1.76
N ILE A 125 12.43 -2.75 -2.81
CA ILE A 125 13.48 -3.59 -3.41
C ILE A 125 14.09 -2.82 -4.57
N GLN A 126 15.42 -2.71 -4.56
CA GLN A 126 16.20 -1.99 -5.55
C GLN A 126 17.25 -2.88 -6.20
N VAL A 127 17.60 -2.54 -7.43
CA VAL A 127 18.84 -2.94 -8.08
C VAL A 127 19.66 -1.67 -8.23
N GLU A 128 20.84 -1.64 -7.62
CA GLU A 128 21.60 -0.40 -7.42
C GLU A 128 20.73 0.65 -6.71
N GLU A 129 20.56 1.84 -7.29
CA GLU A 129 19.73 2.95 -6.76
C GLU A 129 18.33 2.98 -7.41
N ARG A 130 17.96 1.96 -8.19
CA ARG A 130 16.72 1.92 -8.96
C ARG A 130 15.71 0.95 -8.37
N LYS A 131 14.54 1.46 -7.99
CA LYS A 131 13.44 0.69 -7.42
C LYS A 131 12.76 -0.18 -8.46
N ILE A 132 12.67 -1.47 -8.14
CA ILE A 132 11.99 -2.51 -8.93
C ILE A 132 10.74 -3.07 -8.22
N SER A 133 10.57 -2.79 -6.92
CA SER A 133 9.44 -3.23 -6.11
C SER A 133 9.13 -2.24 -5.00
N GLY A 134 7.85 -1.96 -4.77
CA GLY A 134 7.36 -1.32 -3.55
C GLY A 134 6.49 -2.28 -2.74
N ASN A 135 6.74 -2.35 -1.43
CA ASN A 135 6.06 -3.28 -0.54
C ASN A 135 5.15 -2.57 0.46
N ALA A 136 4.08 -3.23 0.84
CA ALA A 136 3.16 -2.74 1.87
C ALA A 136 2.65 -3.90 2.72
N GLN A 137 2.21 -3.57 3.93
CA GLN A 137 1.67 -4.52 4.89
C GLN A 137 0.31 -4.06 5.38
N PHE A 138 -0.54 -5.02 5.68
CA PHE A 138 -1.81 -4.80 6.35
C PHE A 138 -1.98 -5.84 7.45
N PHE A 139 -2.34 -5.38 8.63
CA PHE A 139 -2.58 -6.22 9.79
C PHE A 139 -4.03 -6.07 10.25
N SER A 140 -4.67 -7.19 10.57
CA SER A 140 -6.00 -7.18 11.16
C SER A 140 -6.24 -8.46 11.96
N LYS A 141 -6.61 -8.30 13.24
CA LYS A 141 -7.05 -9.41 14.12
C LYS A 141 -6.09 -10.61 14.15
N GLY A 142 -4.78 -10.35 14.28
CA GLY A 142 -3.75 -11.41 14.35
C GLY A 142 -3.46 -12.08 13.00
N ARG A 143 -3.89 -11.47 11.89
CA ARG A 143 -3.57 -11.89 10.53
C ARG A 143 -2.88 -10.75 9.79
N ILE A 144 -1.96 -11.10 8.91
CA ILE A 144 -1.17 -10.14 8.14
C ILE A 144 -1.04 -10.61 6.70
N PHE A 145 -1.07 -9.68 5.76
CA PHE A 145 -0.42 -9.89 4.47
C PHE A 145 0.71 -8.89 4.28
N THR A 146 1.78 -9.36 3.63
CA THR A 146 2.79 -8.49 3.03
C THR A 146 2.70 -8.66 1.53
N HIS A 147 2.43 -7.58 0.81
CA HIS A 147 2.36 -7.59 -0.63
C HIS A 147 3.34 -6.62 -1.26
N GLY A 148 3.64 -6.85 -2.53
CA GLY A 148 4.56 -6.00 -3.26
C GLY A 148 4.31 -6.07 -4.75
N THR A 149 4.70 -4.99 -5.42
CA THR A 149 4.83 -4.95 -6.88
C THR A 149 6.17 -5.54 -7.30
N LEU A 150 6.25 -6.08 -8.50
CA LEU A 150 7.48 -6.48 -9.18
C LEU A 150 7.35 -5.90 -10.58
N LEU A 151 7.97 -4.74 -10.78
CA LEU A 151 8.00 -4.03 -12.05
C LEU A 151 8.80 -4.87 -13.03
N PHE A 152 8.15 -5.79 -13.74
CA PHE A 152 8.85 -6.74 -14.60
C PHE A 152 9.19 -6.10 -15.94
N ASP A 153 8.18 -5.56 -16.61
CA ASP A 153 8.29 -4.88 -17.91
C ASP A 153 7.14 -3.86 -18.05
N SER A 154 6.94 -3.03 -17.02
CA SER A 154 5.85 -2.05 -16.95
C SER A 154 6.14 -0.80 -17.75
N GLU A 155 5.08 -0.14 -18.23
CA GLU A 155 5.15 1.15 -18.91
C GLU A 155 5.28 2.30 -17.89
N LEU A 156 6.52 2.55 -17.47
CA LEU A 156 6.85 3.53 -16.43
C LEU A 156 6.46 4.96 -16.79
N THR A 157 6.20 5.27 -18.07
CA THR A 157 5.77 6.61 -18.50
C THR A 157 4.32 6.91 -18.12
N GLU A 158 3.44 5.92 -18.08
CA GLU A 158 2.02 6.11 -17.72
C GLU A 158 1.88 6.47 -16.24
N VAL A 159 2.80 6.00 -15.38
CA VAL A 159 2.85 6.33 -13.93
C VAL A 159 2.85 7.85 -13.69
N ALA A 160 3.69 8.58 -14.45
CA ALA A 160 3.86 10.02 -14.29
C ALA A 160 2.66 10.83 -14.79
N ASN A 161 1.89 10.29 -15.74
CA ASN A 161 0.70 10.94 -16.28
C ASN A 161 -0.54 10.67 -15.41
N ALA A 162 -0.61 9.48 -14.84
CA ALA A 162 -1.75 8.99 -14.07
C ALA A 162 -1.79 9.54 -12.62
N LEU A 163 -0.64 9.87 -12.05
CA LEU A 163 -0.51 10.35 -10.66
C LEU A 163 -0.16 11.85 -10.58
N LYS A 164 -0.83 12.56 -9.68
CA LYS A 164 -0.49 13.94 -9.29
C LYS A 164 0.61 13.92 -8.25
N VAL A 165 1.73 14.61 -8.50
CA VAL A 165 2.83 14.69 -7.53
C VAL A 165 2.63 15.90 -6.63
N LYS A 166 2.43 15.68 -5.32
CA LYS A 166 2.34 16.78 -4.33
C LYS A 166 3.67 17.56 -4.25
N PRO A 167 3.67 18.91 -4.22
CA PRO A 167 4.88 19.74 -4.16
C PRO A 167 5.83 19.39 -3.00
N ILE A 168 5.30 19.00 -1.83
CA ILE A 168 6.09 18.59 -0.66
C ILE A 168 6.95 17.32 -0.93
N LYS A 169 6.52 16.46 -1.87
CA LYS A 169 7.30 15.29 -2.33
C LYS A 169 8.44 15.71 -3.29
N ILE A 170 8.36 16.89 -3.89
CA ILE A 170 9.34 17.46 -4.82
C ILE A 170 10.43 18.22 -4.06
N ALA A 171 10.04 19.06 -3.09
CA ALA A 171 10.95 19.90 -2.31
C ALA A 171 12.04 19.12 -1.54
N SER A 172 11.76 17.86 -1.17
CA SER A 172 12.67 17.00 -0.43
C SER A 172 13.51 16.06 -1.31
N LYS A 173 13.38 16.12 -2.65
CA LYS A 173 14.04 15.19 -3.56
C LYS A 173 14.75 15.96 -4.67
N SER A 174 16.08 16.01 -4.57
CA SER A 174 16.99 16.61 -5.56
C SER A 174 16.62 16.18 -6.99
N THR A 175 16.76 17.11 -7.94
CA THR A 175 16.28 17.25 -9.35
C THR A 175 16.34 16.05 -10.32
N LYS A 176 16.51 14.80 -9.89
CA LYS A 176 16.45 13.62 -10.77
C LYS A 176 15.00 13.26 -11.11
N SER A 177 14.68 13.14 -12.40
CA SER A 177 13.35 12.73 -12.88
C SER A 177 12.93 11.37 -12.28
N VAL A 178 11.62 11.14 -12.12
CA VAL A 178 11.06 9.84 -11.67
C VAL A 178 11.63 8.68 -12.49
N ARG A 179 11.85 8.88 -13.80
CA ARG A 179 12.40 7.88 -14.73
C ARG A 179 13.79 7.35 -14.33
N GLY A 180 14.59 8.11 -13.58
CA GLY A 180 15.92 7.67 -13.14
C GLY A 180 15.93 6.88 -11.82
N ARG A 181 14.76 6.70 -11.18
CA ARG A 181 14.63 6.12 -9.83
C ARG A 181 13.90 4.78 -9.78
N VAL A 182 13.21 4.42 -10.85
CA VAL A 182 12.52 3.14 -11.01
C VAL A 182 13.07 2.43 -12.23
N ALA A 183 13.06 1.11 -12.22
CA ALA A 183 13.50 0.29 -13.34
C ALA A 183 12.64 -0.97 -13.44
N ASN A 184 12.63 -1.57 -14.62
CA ASN A 184 12.04 -2.86 -14.85
C ASN A 184 13.06 -3.97 -14.57
N ILE A 185 12.60 -5.09 -14.01
CA ILE A 185 13.40 -6.29 -13.74
C ILE A 185 13.96 -6.85 -15.06
N SER A 186 13.21 -6.74 -16.16
CA SER A 186 13.61 -7.15 -17.50
C SER A 186 14.92 -6.50 -17.97
N GLU A 187 15.27 -5.32 -17.47
CA GLU A 187 16.51 -4.61 -17.79
C GLU A 187 17.77 -5.27 -17.20
N PHE A 188 17.60 -6.08 -16.15
CA PHE A 188 18.70 -6.67 -15.39
C PHE A 188 18.82 -8.18 -15.59
N LEU A 189 17.89 -8.79 -16.31
CA LEU A 189 17.94 -10.22 -16.59
C LEU A 189 19.06 -10.54 -17.58
N PRO A 190 19.79 -11.65 -17.39
CA PRO A 190 20.85 -12.06 -18.31
C PRO A 190 20.29 -12.47 -19.68
N GLU A 191 19.06 -12.97 -19.73
CA GLU A 191 18.37 -13.40 -20.94
C GLU A 191 16.96 -12.79 -20.98
N ARG A 192 16.47 -12.51 -22.19
CA ARG A 192 15.12 -11.99 -22.38
C ARG A 192 14.09 -13.04 -21.95
N MET A 193 13.14 -12.62 -21.13
CA MET A 193 12.13 -13.48 -20.54
C MET A 193 10.75 -12.82 -20.65
N ARG A 194 9.68 -13.62 -20.75
CA ARG A 194 8.30 -13.12 -20.66
C ARG A 194 7.80 -13.18 -19.21
N ILE A 195 6.80 -12.37 -18.88
CA ILE A 195 6.29 -12.29 -17.50
C ILE A 195 5.71 -13.62 -17.00
N GLU A 196 5.17 -14.47 -17.88
CA GLU A 196 4.67 -15.79 -17.49
C GLU A 196 5.81 -16.74 -17.09
N GLU A 197 6.95 -16.66 -17.79
CA GLU A 197 8.16 -17.42 -17.47
C GLU A 197 8.76 -16.93 -16.15
N PHE A 198 8.81 -15.61 -15.96
CA PHE A 198 9.23 -14.99 -14.71
C PHE A 198 8.37 -15.42 -13.53
N ARG A 199 7.04 -15.37 -13.66
CA ARG A 199 6.09 -15.85 -12.64
C ARG A 199 6.35 -17.32 -12.28
N ARG A 200 6.57 -18.18 -13.28
CA ARG A 200 6.84 -19.61 -13.06
C ARG A 200 8.18 -19.84 -12.36
N MET A 201 9.23 -19.12 -12.74
CA MET A 201 10.52 -19.20 -12.07
C MET A 201 10.44 -18.70 -10.63
N LEU A 202 9.74 -17.60 -10.39
CA LEU A 202 9.56 -17.07 -9.05
C LEU A 202 8.79 -18.06 -8.17
N LEU A 203 7.74 -18.70 -8.71
CA LEU A 203 7.01 -19.74 -8.01
C LEU A 203 7.91 -20.93 -7.64
N ARG A 204 8.74 -21.41 -8.60
CA ARG A 204 9.72 -22.47 -8.36
C ARG A 204 10.69 -22.11 -7.24
N GLU A 205 11.26 -20.92 -7.26
CA GLU A 205 12.24 -20.51 -6.25
C GLU A 205 11.64 -20.30 -4.86
N LEU A 206 10.39 -19.84 -4.78
CA LEU A 206 9.70 -19.62 -3.50
C LEU A 206 9.20 -20.92 -2.85
N PHE A 207 8.82 -21.93 -3.65
CA PHE A 207 8.32 -23.22 -3.14
C PHE A 207 9.39 -24.32 -3.09
N GLY A 208 10.48 -24.19 -3.86
CA GLY A 208 11.54 -25.20 -3.92
C GLY A 208 11.16 -26.48 -4.67
N CYS A 209 10.08 -26.47 -5.44
CA CYS A 209 9.61 -27.58 -6.27
C CYS A 209 9.29 -27.10 -7.70
N ALA A 210 9.03 -28.02 -8.64
CA ALA A 210 8.60 -27.62 -9.97
C ALA A 210 7.27 -26.85 -9.89
N PRO A 211 7.01 -25.84 -10.76
CA PRO A 211 5.76 -25.08 -10.72
C PRO A 211 4.49 -25.92 -10.78
N GLU A 212 4.53 -27.09 -11.42
CA GLU A 212 3.43 -28.06 -11.54
C GLU A 212 3.16 -28.81 -10.22
N GLU A 213 4.14 -28.88 -9.33
CA GLU A 213 4.07 -29.59 -8.04
C GLU A 213 3.71 -28.65 -6.89
N VAL A 214 3.51 -27.36 -7.19
CA VAL A 214 3.18 -26.35 -6.18
C VAL A 214 1.81 -26.67 -5.58
N PRO A 215 1.70 -26.82 -4.24
CA PRO A 215 0.43 -27.12 -3.60
C PRO A 215 -0.51 -25.91 -3.73
N VAL A 216 -1.64 -26.11 -4.41
CA VAL A 216 -2.65 -25.07 -4.65
C VAL A 216 -3.80 -25.19 -3.65
N TYR A 217 -4.22 -24.07 -3.06
CA TYR A 217 -5.45 -24.03 -2.27
C TYR A 217 -6.67 -24.18 -3.21
N PRO A 218 -7.50 -25.23 -3.05
CA PRO A 218 -8.57 -25.53 -3.98
C PRO A 218 -9.80 -24.66 -3.71
N MET A 219 -9.76 -23.39 -4.14
CA MET A 219 -10.90 -22.48 -3.99
C MET A 219 -12.15 -23.01 -4.68
N THR A 220 -13.22 -23.14 -3.92
CA THR A 220 -14.54 -23.56 -4.40
C THR A 220 -15.25 -22.41 -5.13
N GLU A 221 -16.25 -22.72 -5.96
CA GLU A 221 -17.05 -21.69 -6.63
C GLU A 221 -17.81 -20.80 -5.63
N HIS A 222 -18.24 -21.35 -4.50
CA HIS A 222 -18.89 -20.57 -3.45
C HIS A 222 -17.94 -19.52 -2.85
N GLU A 223 -16.67 -19.88 -2.63
CA GLU A 223 -15.67 -18.91 -2.16
C GLU A 223 -15.43 -17.83 -3.21
N TRP A 224 -15.40 -18.18 -4.51
CA TRP A 224 -15.31 -17.20 -5.59
C TRP A 224 -16.53 -16.27 -5.70
N GLU A 225 -17.74 -16.75 -5.39
CA GLU A 225 -18.93 -15.91 -5.27
C GLU A 225 -18.77 -14.89 -4.14
N GLU A 226 -18.22 -15.30 -3.00
CA GLU A 226 -17.90 -14.38 -1.89
C GLU A 226 -16.82 -13.36 -2.28
N VAL A 227 -15.78 -13.77 -3.02
CA VAL A 227 -14.79 -12.84 -3.58
C VAL A 227 -15.46 -11.80 -4.48
N ARG A 228 -16.37 -12.21 -5.37
CA ARG A 228 -17.12 -11.27 -6.23
C ARG A 228 -18.00 -10.33 -5.40
N ARG A 229 -18.66 -10.83 -4.36
CA ARG A 229 -19.47 -10.03 -3.43
C ARG A 229 -18.63 -8.97 -2.72
N ILE A 230 -17.41 -9.31 -2.27
CA ILE A 230 -16.45 -8.35 -1.69
C ILE A 230 -16.03 -7.31 -2.74
N ALA A 231 -15.72 -7.75 -3.97
CA ALA A 231 -15.35 -6.85 -5.05
C ALA A 231 -16.45 -5.81 -5.35
N ASP A 232 -17.70 -6.26 -5.47
CA ASP A 232 -18.86 -5.40 -5.74
C ASP A 232 -19.16 -4.45 -4.57
N ALA A 233 -19.14 -4.96 -3.34
CA ALA A 233 -19.48 -4.16 -2.17
C ALA A 233 -18.41 -3.13 -1.79
N ARG A 234 -17.12 -3.43 -2.05
CA ARG A 234 -15.99 -2.59 -1.62
C ARG A 234 -15.19 -2.06 -2.80
N TYR A 235 -14.50 -2.93 -3.54
CA TYR A 235 -13.47 -2.50 -4.49
C TYR A 235 -14.00 -1.87 -5.79
N ARG A 236 -15.30 -2.04 -6.08
CA ARG A 236 -16.03 -1.33 -7.13
C ARG A 236 -16.85 -0.15 -6.59
N SER A 237 -16.89 0.04 -5.27
CA SER A 237 -17.62 1.15 -4.65
C SER A 237 -16.86 2.46 -4.76
N TRP A 238 -17.55 3.50 -5.22
CA TRP A 238 -17.01 4.86 -5.28
C TRP A 238 -16.67 5.39 -3.88
N ASP A 239 -17.52 5.11 -2.89
CA ASP A 239 -17.32 5.54 -1.51
C ASP A 239 -16.07 4.92 -0.88
N TRP A 240 -15.70 3.71 -1.28
CA TRP A 240 -14.44 3.10 -0.85
C TRP A 240 -13.24 3.69 -1.59
N ASN A 241 -13.30 3.75 -2.93
CA ASN A 241 -12.15 4.13 -3.75
C ASN A 241 -11.81 5.62 -3.66
N TYR A 242 -12.82 6.50 -3.63
CA TYR A 242 -12.66 7.95 -3.55
C TYR A 242 -13.03 8.45 -2.17
N GLY A 243 -14.19 8.02 -1.66
CA GLY A 243 -14.72 8.49 -0.39
C GLY A 243 -15.12 9.96 -0.41
N ARG A 244 -15.46 10.48 0.76
CA ARG A 244 -15.82 11.89 0.94
C ARG A 244 -14.61 12.67 1.45
N SER A 245 -14.38 13.85 0.88
CA SER A 245 -13.52 14.86 1.49
C SER A 245 -14.40 15.69 2.43
N PRO A 246 -14.24 15.58 3.76
CA PRO A 246 -15.05 16.35 4.69
C PRO A 246 -14.78 17.85 4.55
N GLU A 247 -15.72 18.66 5.01
CA GLU A 247 -15.51 20.10 5.15
C GLU A 247 -14.40 20.34 6.17
N SER A 248 -13.50 21.28 5.87
CA SER A 248 -12.41 21.66 6.77
C SER A 248 -12.12 23.15 6.65
N ASN A 249 -11.80 23.78 7.78
CA ASN A 249 -11.33 25.16 7.85
C ASN A 249 -9.87 25.27 8.31
N ILE A 250 -9.25 24.16 8.71
CA ILE A 250 -7.82 24.07 9.01
C ILE A 250 -7.26 22.87 8.25
N GLU A 251 -6.19 23.13 7.50
CA GLU A 251 -5.48 22.13 6.71
C GLU A 251 -4.00 22.25 6.99
N HIS A 252 -3.33 21.13 7.27
CA HIS A 252 -1.90 21.11 7.52
C HIS A 252 -1.30 19.80 7.07
N THR A 253 -0.18 19.85 6.38
CA THR A 253 0.52 18.67 5.87
C THR A 253 1.98 18.72 6.30
N LEU A 254 2.43 17.68 6.99
CA LEU A 254 3.83 17.51 7.39
C LEU A 254 4.39 16.18 6.88
N LYS A 255 5.71 16.15 6.74
CA LYS A 255 6.46 14.96 6.33
C LYS A 255 7.25 14.43 7.53
N PHE A 256 6.98 13.18 7.90
CA PHE A 256 7.65 12.46 8.98
C PHE A 256 8.53 11.34 8.41
N PRO A 257 9.43 10.74 9.21
CA PRO A 257 10.16 9.54 8.81
C PRO A 257 9.25 8.39 8.38
N SER A 258 8.04 8.33 8.94
CA SER A 258 7.07 7.29 8.70
C SER A 258 6.17 7.50 7.47
N GLY A 259 6.16 8.70 6.88
CA GLY A 259 5.30 9.08 5.76
C GLY A 259 4.84 10.54 5.84
N ILE A 260 4.07 10.98 4.85
CA ILE A 260 3.36 12.25 4.88
C ILE A 260 2.03 12.05 5.58
N ILE A 261 1.67 12.97 6.46
CA ILE A 261 0.33 13.06 7.06
C ILE A 261 -0.27 14.43 6.67
N ASP A 262 -1.47 14.38 6.12
CA ASP A 262 -2.28 15.51 5.69
C ASP A 262 -3.55 15.55 6.55
N MET A 263 -3.64 16.55 7.41
CA MET A 263 -4.71 16.74 8.36
C MET A 263 -5.73 17.74 7.81
N ARG A 264 -7.02 17.36 7.90
CA ARG A 264 -8.17 18.22 7.65
C ARG A 264 -9.03 18.29 8.91
N LEU A 265 -9.20 19.49 9.47
CA LEU A 265 -10.06 19.72 10.63
C LEU A 265 -11.18 20.70 10.29
N LEU A 266 -12.35 20.46 10.87
CA LEU A 266 -13.40 21.46 11.03
C LEU A 266 -13.45 21.85 12.51
N VAL A 267 -13.03 23.07 12.83
CA VAL A 267 -13.10 23.62 14.17
C VAL A 267 -14.22 24.65 14.24
N LYS A 268 -15.16 24.45 15.17
CA LYS A 268 -16.27 25.37 15.43
C LYS A 268 -16.41 25.59 16.93
N ASP A 269 -16.65 26.83 17.33
CA ASP A 269 -16.80 27.23 18.73
C ASP A 269 -15.63 26.74 19.63
N GLY A 270 -14.42 26.72 19.08
CA GLY A 270 -13.20 26.28 19.75
C GLY A 270 -13.07 24.77 19.97
N ARG A 271 -13.85 23.94 19.26
CA ARG A 271 -13.81 22.48 19.35
C ARG A 271 -13.72 21.83 17.98
N ILE A 272 -13.10 20.65 17.93
CA ILE A 272 -13.01 19.84 16.71
C ILE A 272 -14.37 19.19 16.46
N GLU A 273 -15.06 19.56 15.37
CA GLU A 273 -16.30 18.89 14.93
C GLU A 273 -16.01 17.72 14.00
N GLN A 274 -15.01 17.86 13.12
CA GLN A 274 -14.60 16.83 12.19
C GLN A 274 -13.08 16.80 12.09
N VAL A 275 -12.53 15.60 11.89
CA VAL A 275 -11.12 15.36 11.67
C VAL A 275 -10.95 14.27 10.64
N ARG A 276 -9.98 14.46 9.75
CA ARG A 276 -9.54 13.45 8.80
C ARG A 276 -8.03 13.50 8.64
N LEU A 277 -7.39 12.35 8.75
CA LEU A 277 -5.94 12.19 8.69
C LEU A 277 -5.59 11.37 7.46
N PHE A 278 -5.34 12.04 6.34
CA PHE A 278 -4.86 11.42 5.12
C PHE A 278 -3.35 11.21 5.15
N GLY A 279 -2.84 10.32 4.30
CA GLY A 279 -1.40 10.17 4.15
C GLY A 279 -0.96 8.89 3.45
N ASP A 280 0.36 8.75 3.32
CA ASP A 280 1.03 7.56 2.78
C ASP A 280 1.83 6.79 3.84
N TYR A 281 1.46 6.94 5.12
CA TYR A 281 2.00 6.20 6.26
C TYR A 281 1.46 4.76 6.31
N PHE A 282 2.07 3.96 7.19
CA PHE A 282 1.68 2.57 7.48
C PHE A 282 1.31 2.45 8.96
N GLY A 283 0.13 1.88 9.24
CA GLY A 283 -0.37 1.61 10.58
C GLY A 283 -0.93 0.19 10.70
N ALA A 284 -0.84 -0.38 11.90
CA ALA A 284 -1.49 -1.63 12.27
C ALA A 284 -2.96 -1.41 12.65
N HIS A 285 -3.30 -0.21 13.13
CA HIS A 285 -4.66 0.18 13.52
C HIS A 285 -5.28 1.12 12.48
N ASP A 286 -6.62 1.15 12.41
CA ASP A 286 -7.34 2.09 11.55
C ASP A 286 -7.30 3.49 12.19
N VAL A 287 -6.79 4.47 11.46
CA VAL A 287 -6.67 5.87 11.94
C VAL A 287 -8.02 6.47 12.32
N ALA A 288 -9.14 5.92 11.81
CA ALA A 288 -10.48 6.32 12.19
C ALA A 288 -10.75 6.20 13.71
N GLU A 289 -10.06 5.30 14.41
CA GLU A 289 -10.14 5.18 15.88
C GLU A 289 -9.59 6.46 16.55
N LEU A 290 -8.44 6.95 16.10
CA LEU A 290 -7.85 8.20 16.59
C LEU A 290 -8.67 9.42 16.17
N GLU A 291 -9.17 9.46 14.93
CA GLU A 291 -10.08 10.52 14.47
C GLU A 291 -11.29 10.65 15.40
N THR A 292 -11.90 9.52 15.78
CA THR A 292 -13.04 9.50 16.70
C THR A 292 -12.69 10.07 18.09
N LEU A 293 -11.50 9.80 18.61
CA LEU A 293 -11.04 10.32 19.90
C LEU A 293 -10.82 11.84 19.89
N LEU A 294 -10.49 12.41 18.74
CA LEU A 294 -10.24 13.85 18.59
C LEU A 294 -11.51 14.67 18.39
N VAL A 295 -12.62 14.05 17.94
CA VAL A 295 -13.92 14.75 17.80
C VAL A 295 -14.43 15.21 19.17
N GLY A 296 -14.85 16.47 19.23
CA GLY A 296 -15.36 17.15 20.43
C GLY A 296 -14.27 17.73 21.34
N VAL A 297 -13.00 17.39 21.11
CA VAL A 297 -11.86 17.91 21.90
C VAL A 297 -11.73 19.42 21.68
N ARG A 298 -11.39 20.15 22.74
CA ARG A 298 -11.13 21.59 22.66
C ARG A 298 -9.84 21.80 21.84
N TYR A 299 -9.88 22.74 20.91
CA TYR A 299 -8.78 22.98 19.99
C TYR A 299 -7.70 23.86 20.64
N ASP A 300 -6.96 23.28 21.57
CA ASP A 300 -5.79 23.84 22.25
C ASP A 300 -4.79 22.73 22.61
N GLU A 301 -3.54 23.13 22.83
CA GLU A 301 -2.42 22.20 23.05
C GLU A 301 -2.65 21.25 24.23
N ALA A 302 -3.08 21.77 25.38
CA ALA A 302 -3.22 20.96 26.59
C ALA A 302 -4.31 19.88 26.45
N ALA A 303 -5.43 20.21 25.81
CA ALA A 303 -6.52 19.26 25.58
C ALA A 303 -6.14 18.18 24.56
N LEU A 304 -5.45 18.55 23.48
CA LEU A 304 -4.98 17.61 22.47
C LEU A 304 -3.91 16.68 23.03
N ASP A 305 -2.90 17.21 23.74
CA ASP A 305 -1.83 16.41 24.35
C ASP A 305 -2.39 15.37 25.34
N ALA A 306 -3.39 15.76 26.14
CA ALA A 306 -4.03 14.85 27.09
C ALA A 306 -4.72 13.64 26.41
N VAL A 307 -5.27 13.83 25.21
CA VAL A 307 -5.85 12.73 24.40
C VAL A 307 -4.74 11.89 23.80
N LEU A 308 -3.74 12.52 23.17
CA LEU A 308 -2.63 11.79 22.53
C LEU A 308 -1.77 11.01 23.54
N ALA A 309 -1.70 11.44 24.81
CA ALA A 309 -1.01 10.73 25.87
C ALA A 309 -1.61 9.35 26.19
N GLN A 310 -2.86 9.11 25.82
CA GLN A 310 -3.57 7.85 26.05
C GLN A 310 -3.48 6.88 24.86
N VAL A 311 -2.82 7.30 23.77
CA VAL A 311 -2.80 6.57 22.49
C VAL A 311 -1.37 6.18 22.13
N GLU A 312 -1.18 4.91 21.76
CA GLU A 312 0.10 4.43 21.22
C GLU A 312 0.19 4.81 19.73
N LEU A 313 0.60 6.04 19.43
CA LEU A 313 0.63 6.62 18.07
C LEU A 313 1.41 5.78 17.06
N ALA A 314 2.43 5.05 17.54
CA ALA A 314 3.24 4.17 16.72
C ALA A 314 2.42 3.07 16.01
N ARG A 315 1.27 2.67 16.58
CA ARG A 315 0.37 1.70 15.95
C ARG A 315 -0.41 2.25 14.76
N TYR A 316 -0.57 3.56 14.65
CA TYR A 316 -1.31 4.21 13.56
C TYR A 316 -0.40 4.72 12.46
N PHE A 317 0.77 5.25 12.83
CA PHE A 317 1.65 5.94 11.88
C PHE A 317 3.04 5.31 11.77
N GLY A 318 3.46 4.40 12.66
CA GLY A 318 4.84 3.93 12.74
C GLY A 318 5.72 4.86 13.57
N ALA A 319 6.99 5.08 13.20
CA ALA A 319 7.88 5.95 13.96
C ALA A 319 7.42 7.43 13.93
N ILE A 320 6.65 7.83 14.93
CA ILE A 320 6.17 9.19 15.16
C ILE A 320 6.14 9.47 16.67
N GLU A 321 6.58 10.66 17.06
CA GLU A 321 6.49 11.11 18.45
C GLU A 321 5.19 11.88 18.71
N ARG A 322 4.83 12.05 19.97
CA ARG A 322 3.63 12.82 20.34
C ARG A 322 3.75 14.29 19.93
N SER A 323 4.93 14.87 20.10
CA SER A 323 5.23 16.26 19.69
C SER A 323 5.01 16.46 18.19
N ASP A 324 5.45 15.49 17.37
CA ASP A 324 5.31 15.53 15.92
C ASP A 324 3.83 15.65 15.50
N LEU A 325 2.96 14.88 16.15
CA LEU A 325 1.53 14.92 15.86
C LEU A 325 0.86 16.17 16.42
N LEU A 326 1.31 16.69 17.57
CA LEU A 326 0.84 17.99 18.06
C LEU A 326 1.20 19.13 17.10
N ASP A 327 2.40 19.12 16.52
CA ASP A 327 2.82 20.13 15.56
C ASP A 327 2.01 20.05 14.26
N LEU A 328 1.58 18.84 13.87
CA LEU A 328 0.62 18.67 12.78
C LEU A 328 -0.74 19.27 13.15
N LEU A 329 -1.27 18.95 14.33
CA LEU A 329 -2.59 19.37 14.79
C LEU A 329 -2.67 20.88 15.08
N LEU A 330 -1.56 21.52 15.42
CA LEU A 330 -1.46 22.94 15.75
C LEU A 330 -0.40 23.63 14.87
N PRO A 331 -0.76 24.04 13.65
CA PRO A 331 0.19 24.60 12.67
C PRO A 331 0.97 25.81 13.18
N THR A 332 0.41 26.53 14.16
CA THR A 332 1.03 27.70 14.78
C THR A 332 2.21 27.37 15.72
N ARG A 333 2.36 26.12 16.19
CA ARG A 333 3.53 25.71 17.01
C ARG A 333 4.81 25.63 16.19
N GLY A 334 4.71 25.24 14.92
CA GLY A 334 5.87 25.02 14.04
C GLY A 334 6.37 26.26 13.30
N ALA A 335 5.70 27.41 13.41
CA ALA A 335 6.04 28.62 12.68
C ALA A 335 7.19 29.44 13.31
N GLU A 336 7.67 29.05 14.50
CA GLU A 336 8.75 29.74 15.23
C GLU A 336 10.07 28.94 15.30
N ALA A 337 10.26 27.90 14.49
CA ALA A 337 11.49 27.09 14.45
C ALA A 337 12.33 27.30 13.19
#